data_AF-S7NQN2-F1
#
_entry.id   AF-S7NQN2-F1
#
_cell.length_a   1.000
_cell.length_b   1.000
_cell.length_c   1.000
_cell.angle_alpha   90.00
_cell.angle_beta   90.00
_cell.angle_gamma   90.00
#
_symmetry.space_group_name_H-M   'P 1'
#
loop_
_entity.id
_entity.type
_entity.pdbx_description
1 polymer ?
#
loop_
_entity_poly.entity_id
_entity_poly.type
_entity_poly.pdbx_seq_one_letter_code
_entity_poly.pdbx_strand_id
1 'polypeptide(L)'
;MIPIWKQQARPGDGPVIWDYHVVLLHVSSGGQSFIYDLDTVLPFPCLFDAYVEDAFKSDEDIHPQFRRKFRVIRADSYLKNFASDRSHMKDSSGNWREPPPSYPCIQTGDSKMNLNDFISMDPKVGWGAVYSLSEFVHRFGSQND
;
A
#
# COMPACT_ATOMS: atom_id res chain seq x y z
N MET A 1 -4.46 -6.04 -9.33
CA MET A 1 -3.66 -7.27 -9.11
C MET A 1 -2.20 -6.89 -9.13
N ILE A 2 -1.53 -6.95 -7.99
CA ILE A 2 -0.12 -6.58 -7.82
C ILE A 2 0.60 -7.70 -7.08
N PRO A 3 1.76 -8.18 -7.56
CA PRO A 3 2.57 -9.14 -6.85
C PRO A 3 3.41 -8.44 -5.77
N ILE A 4 3.40 -8.98 -4.56
CA ILE A 4 4.29 -8.56 -3.46
C ILE A 4 4.93 -9.82 -2.85
N TRP A 5 6.26 -9.84 -2.82
CA TRP A 5 7.05 -10.90 -2.20
C TRP A 5 7.23 -10.66 -0.71
N LYS A 6 7.73 -11.68 0.00
CA LYS A 6 8.01 -11.62 1.44
C LYS A 6 6.76 -11.24 2.25
N GLN A 7 5.64 -11.89 1.97
CA GLN A 7 4.36 -11.69 2.66
C GLN A 7 4.03 -12.87 3.57
N GLN A 8 3.48 -12.62 4.76
CA GLN A 8 3.16 -13.63 5.78
C GLN A 8 2.14 -14.66 5.29
N ALA A 9 1.19 -14.26 4.44
CA ALA A 9 0.19 -15.16 3.87
C ALA A 9 0.81 -16.22 2.93
N ARG A 10 2.04 -16.01 2.45
CA ARG A 10 2.79 -16.98 1.66
C ARG A 10 4.29 -16.90 1.96
N PRO A 11 4.75 -17.50 3.07
CA PRO A 11 6.18 -17.55 3.37
C PRO A 11 6.95 -18.34 2.31
N GLY A 12 8.09 -17.82 1.87
CA GLY A 12 8.92 -18.41 0.80
C GLY A 12 9.20 -17.42 -0.34
N ASP A 13 9.50 -17.96 -1.53
CA ASP A 13 9.99 -17.17 -2.67
C ASP A 13 8.90 -16.73 -3.66
N GLY A 14 7.65 -17.13 -3.44
CA GLY A 14 6.52 -16.75 -4.28
C GLY A 14 5.85 -15.44 -3.80
N PRO A 15 5.24 -14.65 -4.71
CA PRO A 15 4.46 -13.49 -4.31
C PRO A 15 3.06 -13.89 -3.81
N VAL A 16 2.46 -13.00 -3.03
CA VAL A 16 1.01 -12.88 -2.88
C VAL A 16 0.51 -11.90 -3.94
N ILE A 17 -0.63 -12.22 -4.57
CA ILE A 17 -1.26 -11.34 -5.57
C ILE A 17 -2.40 -10.58 -4.90
N TRP A 18 -2.17 -9.31 -4.62
CA TRP A 18 -3.14 -8.43 -3.97
C TRP A 18 -3.98 -7.67 -4.99
N ASP A 19 -5.22 -7.37 -4.68
CA ASP A 19 -6.01 -6.38 -5.41
C ASP A 19 -5.47 -4.96 -5.14
N TYR A 20 -5.18 -4.64 -3.87
CA TYR A 20 -4.40 -3.50 -3.39
C TYR A 20 -3.68 -3.87 -2.09
N HIS A 21 -2.60 -3.17 -1.74
CA HIS A 21 -1.90 -3.33 -0.45
C HIS A 21 -1.53 -1.96 0.11
N VAL A 22 -1.53 -1.80 1.43
CA VAL A 22 -1.25 -0.52 2.09
C VAL A 22 -0.11 -0.71 3.08
N VAL A 23 0.90 0.16 2.99
CA VAL A 23 2.03 0.23 3.92
C VAL A 23 2.23 1.66 4.38
N LEU A 24 2.83 1.86 5.55
CA LEU A 24 3.23 3.19 6.01
C LEU A 24 4.68 3.45 5.63
N LEU A 25 4.91 4.58 4.95
CA LEU A 25 6.24 5.12 4.64
C LEU A 25 6.60 6.22 5.65
N HIS A 26 7.74 6.08 6.32
CA HIS A 26 8.31 7.10 7.18
C HIS A 26 9.60 7.64 6.57
N VAL A 27 9.59 8.93 6.20
CA VAL A 27 10.77 9.64 5.71
C VAL A 27 11.43 10.35 6.89
N SER A 28 12.57 9.83 7.36
CA SER A 28 13.30 10.38 8.50
C SER A 28 14.09 11.63 8.11
N SER A 29 14.31 12.53 9.07
CA SER A 29 15.17 13.70 8.91
C SER A 29 16.64 13.34 8.60
N GLY A 30 17.05 12.11 8.92
CA GLY A 30 18.40 11.59 8.64
C GLY A 30 18.62 11.12 7.20
N GLY A 31 17.69 11.38 6.27
CA GLY A 31 17.81 10.97 4.86
C GLY A 31 17.45 9.50 4.58
N GLN A 32 17.15 8.72 5.62
CA GLN A 32 16.69 7.32 5.48
C GLN A 32 15.16 7.23 5.51
N SER A 33 14.62 6.40 4.63
CA SER A 33 13.21 6.06 4.59
C SER A 33 12.97 4.65 5.12
N PHE A 34 11.82 4.44 5.76
CA PHE A 34 11.43 3.15 6.34
C PHE A 34 10.01 2.76 5.90
N ILE A 35 9.80 1.48 5.67
CA ILE A 35 8.50 0.88 5.40
C ILE A 35 8.02 0.11 6.63
N TYR A 36 6.77 0.36 7.02
CA TYR A 36 6.03 -0.37 8.02
C TYR A 36 4.91 -1.12 7.31
N ASP A 37 5.16 -2.40 7.04
CA ASP A 37 4.20 -3.34 6.48
C ASP A 37 3.91 -4.40 7.55
N LEU A 38 2.66 -4.51 8.02
CA LEU A 38 2.30 -5.49 9.03
C LEU A 38 2.21 -6.91 8.45
N ASP A 39 2.10 -7.05 7.14
CA ASP A 39 1.95 -8.32 6.44
C ASP A 39 3.26 -8.85 5.86
N THR A 40 4.40 -8.16 6.08
CA THR A 40 5.70 -8.62 5.59
C THR A 40 6.37 -9.64 6.52
N VAL A 41 7.25 -10.48 5.96
CA VAL A 41 8.23 -11.30 6.72
C VAL A 41 9.61 -10.62 6.83
N LEU A 42 9.79 -9.47 6.19
CA LEU A 42 10.95 -8.60 6.39
C LEU A 42 10.92 -7.95 7.80
N PRO A 43 11.99 -7.29 8.26
CA PRO A 43 11.97 -6.56 9.52
C PRO A 43 10.85 -5.51 9.58
N PHE A 44 10.34 -5.25 10.80
CA PHE A 44 9.34 -4.20 11.05
C PHE A 44 9.90 -3.18 12.08
N PRO A 45 10.24 -1.94 11.67
CA PRO A 45 10.26 -1.43 10.29
C PRO A 45 11.37 -2.03 9.42
N CYS A 46 11.19 -1.95 8.11
CA CYS A 46 12.20 -2.29 7.10
C CYS A 46 12.82 -1.02 6.51
N LEU A 47 14.10 -1.06 6.17
CA LEU A 47 14.71 -0.01 5.35
C LEU A 47 14.02 0.03 3.98
N PHE A 48 13.76 1.23 3.47
CA PHE A 48 13.04 1.41 2.21
C PHE A 48 13.68 0.65 1.04
N ASP A 49 14.99 0.80 0.84
CA ASP A 49 15.69 0.17 -0.28
C ASP A 49 15.64 -1.36 -0.20
N ALA A 50 15.82 -1.93 1.00
CA ALA A 50 15.69 -3.37 1.23
C ALA A 50 14.25 -3.86 0.96
N TYR A 51 13.24 -3.10 1.39
CA TYR A 51 11.84 -3.45 1.14
C TYR A 51 11.51 -3.41 -0.36
N VAL A 52 12.01 -2.40 -1.09
CA VAL A 52 11.84 -2.31 -2.55
C VAL A 52 12.52 -3.49 -3.23
N GLU A 53 13.76 -3.81 -2.89
CA GLU A 53 14.53 -4.88 -3.50
C GLU A 53 13.86 -6.25 -3.28
N ASP A 54 13.49 -6.57 -2.05
CA ASP A 54 13.04 -7.91 -1.67
C ASP A 54 11.54 -8.13 -1.86
N ALA A 55 10.70 -7.13 -1.55
CA ALA A 55 9.24 -7.26 -1.56
C ALA A 55 8.64 -6.82 -2.89
N PHE A 56 9.10 -5.69 -3.46
CA PHE A 56 8.59 -5.21 -4.73
C PHE A 56 9.34 -5.82 -5.92
N LYS A 57 10.66 -5.93 -5.87
CA LYS A 57 11.53 -6.37 -6.97
C LYS A 57 11.43 -5.45 -8.21
N SER A 58 12.03 -5.83 -9.34
CA SER A 58 11.90 -5.08 -10.60
C SER A 58 10.50 -5.25 -11.23
N ASP A 59 10.07 -4.24 -12.01
CA ASP A 59 8.90 -4.33 -12.90
C ASP A 59 9.27 -4.72 -14.35
N GLU A 60 10.57 -4.84 -14.65
CA GLU A 60 11.08 -5.16 -16.00
C GLU A 60 10.70 -6.59 -16.43
N ASP A 61 10.83 -7.55 -15.52
CA ASP A 61 10.51 -8.97 -15.75
C ASP A 61 9.04 -9.32 -15.48
N ILE A 62 8.20 -8.32 -15.20
CA ILE A 62 6.79 -8.51 -14.88
C ILE A 62 5.91 -8.06 -16.05
N HIS A 63 4.93 -8.90 -16.38
CA HIS A 63 3.95 -8.58 -17.41
C HIS A 63 3.25 -7.24 -17.10
N PRO A 64 3.09 -6.31 -18.07
CA PRO A 64 2.63 -4.94 -17.82
C PRO A 64 1.38 -4.79 -16.95
N GLN A 65 0.43 -5.73 -17.05
CA GLN A 65 -0.80 -5.73 -16.25
C GLN A 65 -0.60 -5.89 -14.73
N PHE A 66 0.57 -6.37 -14.31
CA PHE A 66 0.94 -6.60 -12.92
C PHE A 66 1.94 -5.57 -12.39
N ARG A 67 2.39 -4.63 -13.24
CA ARG A 67 3.33 -3.59 -12.83
C ARG A 67 2.70 -2.69 -11.77
N ARG A 68 3.47 -2.36 -10.74
CA ARG A 68 2.93 -1.70 -9.56
C ARG A 68 2.89 -0.19 -9.75
N LYS A 69 1.89 0.42 -9.12
CA LYS A 69 1.78 1.87 -8.95
C LYS A 69 1.55 2.17 -7.48
N PHE A 70 1.99 3.36 -7.07
CA PHE A 70 2.01 3.77 -5.68
C PHE A 70 1.27 5.08 -5.53
N ARG A 71 0.13 5.07 -4.85
CA ARG A 71 -0.47 6.31 -4.35
C ARG A 71 0.14 6.65 -3.00
N VAL A 72 0.81 7.78 -2.92
CA VAL A 72 1.44 8.27 -1.68
C VAL A 72 0.62 9.43 -1.14
N ILE A 73 0.02 9.22 0.02
CA ILE A 73 -0.78 10.21 0.75
C ILE A 73 -0.05 10.56 2.03
N ARG A 74 0.08 11.86 2.33
CA ARG A 74 0.60 12.29 3.64
C ARG A 74 -0.33 11.79 4.76
N ALA A 75 0.25 11.36 5.88
CA ALA A 75 -0.49 10.74 6.97
C ALA A 75 -1.60 11.63 7.55
N ASP A 76 -1.36 12.94 7.68
CA ASP A 76 -2.37 13.91 8.11
C ASP A 76 -3.55 14.01 7.12
N SER A 77 -3.25 13.99 5.82
CA SER A 77 -4.28 13.93 4.77
C SER A 77 -5.03 12.60 4.79
N TYR A 78 -4.37 11.47 5.06
CA TYR A 78 -5.03 10.18 5.18
C TYR A 78 -6.01 10.16 6.35
N LEU A 79 -5.56 10.55 7.55
CA LEU A 79 -6.41 10.62 8.74
C LEU A 79 -7.60 11.57 8.58
N LYS A 80 -7.42 12.68 7.86
CA LYS A 80 -8.48 13.67 7.63
C LYS A 80 -9.54 13.17 6.64
N ASN A 81 -9.15 12.43 5.60
CA ASN A 81 -10.01 12.19 4.44
C ASN A 81 -10.45 10.74 4.26
N PHE A 82 -9.77 9.76 4.85
CA PHE A 82 -10.07 8.34 4.64
C PHE A 82 -11.38 7.92 5.33
N ALA A 83 -12.24 7.22 4.58
CA ALA A 83 -13.46 6.62 5.09
C ALA A 83 -13.72 5.25 4.43
N SER A 84 -14.06 4.25 5.26
CA SER A 84 -14.43 2.93 4.79
C SER A 84 -15.50 2.31 5.67
N ASP A 85 -16.66 2.06 5.07
CA ASP A 85 -17.77 1.34 5.69
C ASP A 85 -17.56 -0.19 5.69
N ARG A 86 -16.44 -0.65 5.13
CA ARG A 86 -16.02 -2.06 4.99
C ARG A 86 -16.94 -2.90 4.11
N SER A 87 -17.87 -2.30 3.37
CA SER A 87 -18.83 -3.00 2.50
C SER A 87 -18.15 -3.93 1.49
N HIS A 88 -16.98 -3.54 0.96
CA HIS A 88 -16.19 -4.36 0.02
C HIS A 88 -15.72 -5.70 0.59
N MET A 89 -15.64 -5.85 1.92
CA MET A 89 -15.24 -7.10 2.58
C MET A 89 -16.43 -8.05 2.80
N LYS A 90 -17.62 -7.73 2.32
CA LYS A 90 -18.76 -8.63 2.34
C LYS A 90 -18.90 -9.41 1.02
N ASP A 91 -19.36 -10.64 1.10
CA ASP A 91 -19.77 -11.42 -0.08
C ASP A 91 -21.19 -11.03 -0.55
N SER A 92 -21.66 -11.64 -1.63
CA SER A 92 -23.00 -11.39 -2.18
C SER A 92 -24.14 -11.78 -1.23
N SER A 93 -23.87 -12.62 -0.24
CA SER A 93 -24.81 -13.07 0.78
C SER A 93 -24.75 -12.19 2.05
N GLY A 94 -23.85 -11.21 2.09
CA GLY A 94 -23.63 -10.32 3.22
C GLY A 94 -22.70 -10.87 4.32
N ASN A 95 -22.09 -12.04 4.11
CA ASN A 95 -21.12 -12.60 5.05
C ASN A 95 -19.77 -11.90 4.89
N TRP A 96 -19.01 -11.82 5.97
CA TRP A 96 -17.66 -11.28 5.95
C TRP A 96 -16.67 -12.24 5.30
N ARG A 97 -15.90 -11.76 4.34
CA ARG A 97 -14.79 -12.49 3.71
C ARG A 97 -13.67 -12.75 4.71
N GLU A 98 -13.40 -11.76 5.56
CA GLU A 98 -12.50 -11.85 6.71
C GLU A 98 -13.13 -11.11 7.89
N PRO A 99 -12.89 -11.54 9.15
CA PRO A 99 -13.44 -10.87 10.33
C PRO A 99 -13.05 -9.38 10.35
N PRO A 100 -14.02 -8.45 10.43
CA PRO A 100 -13.70 -7.03 10.45
C PRO A 100 -13.05 -6.63 11.78
N PRO A 101 -12.28 -5.53 11.81
CA PRO A 101 -11.77 -4.99 13.06
C PRO A 101 -12.90 -4.66 14.06
N SER A 102 -12.64 -4.84 15.35
CA SER A 102 -13.65 -4.70 16.43
C SER A 102 -14.08 -3.25 16.70
N TYR A 103 -13.27 -2.27 16.31
CA TYR A 103 -13.62 -0.86 16.43
C TYR A 103 -14.62 -0.42 15.33
N PRO A 104 -15.41 0.65 15.56
CA PRO A 104 -16.35 1.18 14.55
C PRO A 104 -15.67 1.54 13.21
N CYS A 105 -16.44 1.56 12.13
CA CYS A 105 -15.91 1.98 10.82
C CYS A 105 -15.31 3.39 10.87
N ILE A 106 -14.19 3.58 10.18
CA ILE A 106 -13.56 4.89 10.03
C ILE A 106 -14.39 5.69 9.04
N GLN A 107 -14.84 6.87 9.44
CA GLN A 107 -15.66 7.77 8.63
C GLN A 107 -15.28 9.22 8.93
N THR A 108 -15.62 10.11 8.01
CA THR A 108 -15.42 11.55 8.14
C THR A 108 -16.76 12.27 8.13
N GLY A 109 -16.76 13.59 8.30
CA GLY A 109 -17.98 14.40 8.09
C GLY A 109 -18.47 14.38 6.64
N ASP A 110 -17.56 14.14 5.69
CA ASP A 110 -17.82 14.26 4.25
C ASP A 110 -18.09 12.91 3.57
N SER A 111 -17.62 11.79 4.13
CA SER A 111 -17.80 10.46 3.53
C SER A 111 -17.84 9.33 4.54
N LYS A 112 -18.59 8.27 4.19
CA LYS A 112 -18.59 6.98 4.88
C LYS A 112 -17.81 5.90 4.12
N MET A 113 -17.58 6.11 2.83
CA MET A 113 -16.90 5.14 1.97
C MET A 113 -16.29 5.86 0.77
N ASN A 114 -14.96 5.95 0.75
CA ASN A 114 -14.19 6.49 -0.38
C ASN A 114 -12.93 5.66 -0.66
N LEU A 115 -12.85 4.43 -0.14
CA LEU A 115 -11.71 3.53 -0.32
C LEU A 115 -11.29 3.38 -1.80
N ASN A 116 -12.24 3.34 -2.72
CA ASN A 116 -11.96 3.24 -4.16
C ASN A 116 -11.11 4.40 -4.68
N ASP A 117 -11.22 5.59 -4.10
CA ASP A 117 -10.44 6.77 -4.50
C ASP A 117 -8.97 6.65 -4.05
N PHE A 118 -8.72 5.89 -2.97
CA PHE A 118 -7.38 5.55 -2.49
C PHE A 118 -6.77 4.39 -3.28
N ILE A 119 -7.57 3.39 -3.66
CA ILE A 119 -7.15 2.27 -4.51
C ILE A 119 -6.89 2.72 -5.96
N SER A 120 -7.65 3.70 -6.44
CA SER A 120 -7.49 4.22 -7.80
C SER A 120 -6.06 4.73 -8.03
N MET A 121 -5.48 4.34 -9.16
CA MET A 121 -4.17 4.83 -9.63
C MET A 121 -4.33 5.84 -10.77
N ASP A 122 -5.52 6.41 -10.96
CA ASP A 122 -5.72 7.61 -11.79
C ASP A 122 -5.26 8.84 -10.98
N PRO A 123 -4.25 9.59 -11.45
CA PRO A 123 -3.76 10.78 -10.75
C PRO A 123 -4.81 11.91 -10.64
N LYS A 124 -5.91 11.85 -11.39
CA LYS A 124 -7.02 12.82 -11.31
C LYS A 124 -8.02 12.51 -10.20
N VAL A 125 -7.89 11.35 -9.54
CA VAL A 125 -8.81 10.88 -8.50
C VAL A 125 -8.12 10.93 -7.14
N GLY A 126 -8.89 11.22 -6.09
CA GLY A 126 -8.48 11.07 -4.69
C GLY A 126 -7.43 12.08 -4.22
N TRP A 127 -6.64 11.66 -3.22
CA TRP A 127 -5.64 12.49 -2.54
C TRP A 127 -4.22 11.99 -2.78
N GLY A 128 -3.24 12.85 -2.56
CA GLY A 128 -1.83 12.51 -2.71
C GLY A 128 -1.39 12.49 -4.18
N ALA A 129 -0.29 11.77 -4.44
CA ALA A 129 0.29 11.63 -5.77
C ALA A 129 0.44 10.16 -6.14
N VAL A 130 0.29 9.84 -7.42
CA VAL A 130 0.49 8.48 -7.95
C VAL A 130 1.83 8.42 -8.66
N TYR A 131 2.59 7.37 -8.37
CA TYR A 131 3.93 7.11 -8.91
C TYR A 131 3.99 5.74 -9.57
N SER A 132 4.82 5.60 -10.60
CA SER A 132 5.35 4.30 -11.01
C SER A 132 6.35 3.78 -9.98
N LEU A 133 6.77 2.51 -10.09
CA LEU A 133 7.85 1.98 -9.24
C LEU A 133 9.13 2.81 -9.36
N SER A 134 9.57 3.16 -10.57
CA SER A 134 10.82 3.90 -10.77
C SER A 134 10.75 5.31 -10.16
N GLU A 135 9.62 6.00 -10.31
CA GLU A 135 9.41 7.32 -9.71
C GLU A 135 9.34 7.25 -8.18
N PHE A 136 8.70 6.21 -7.63
CA PHE A 136 8.62 5.98 -6.19
C PHE A 136 10.00 5.72 -5.58
N VAL A 137 10.81 4.86 -6.21
CA VAL A 137 12.18 4.57 -5.79
C VAL A 137 13.06 5.80 -5.90
N HIS A 138 13.00 6.53 -7.01
CA HIS A 138 13.77 7.76 -7.20
C HIS A 138 13.46 8.81 -6.12
N ARG A 139 12.19 8.89 -5.69
CA ARG A 139 11.76 9.90 -4.72
C ARG A 139 12.13 9.57 -3.28
N PHE A 140 12.11 8.30 -2.89
CA PHE A 140 12.16 7.89 -1.48
C PHE A 140 13.32 6.95 -1.13
N GLY A 141 14.04 6.45 -2.14
CA GLY A 141 15.26 5.66 -1.94
C GLY A 141 16.39 6.50 -1.36
N SER A 142 17.43 5.83 -0.88
CA SER A 142 18.63 6.52 -0.40
C SER A 142 19.23 7.40 -1.52
N GLN A 143 19.52 8.65 -1.18
CA GLN A 143 20.32 9.53 -2.03
C GLN A 143 21.77 9.07 -1.84
N ASN A 144 22.33 8.38 -2.84
CA ASN A 144 23.77 8.18 -2.89
C ASN A 144 24.38 9.52 -3.33
N ASP A 145 25.05 10.22 -2.41
CA ASP A 145 25.99 11.30 -2.75
C ASP A 145 27.24 10.72 -3.42
#